data_AF-A0A535R2N8-F1
#
_entry.id   AF-A0A535R2N8-F1
#
_cell.length_a   1.000
_cell.length_b   1.000
_cell.length_c   1.000
_cell.angle_alpha   90.00
_cell.angle_beta   90.00
_cell.angle_gamma   90.00
#
_symmetry.space_group_name_H-M   'P 1'
#
loop_
_entity.id
_entity.type
_entity.pdbx_description
1 polymer ?
#
loop_
_entity_poly.entity_id
_entity_poly.type
_entity_poly.pdbx_seq_one_letter_code
_entity_poly.pdbx_strand_id
1 'polypeptide(L)'
;MKLGIDAVGVDRLALAVRRSGDGFLRKAYTQAELDYCQGSAERLAGRWAAKEAVIKCFDGTGICFPRRKIEVLPGPNGAPRVRLLGDSAGAAIELSITHHSGLAVAAATLVMPGPVTALPLLEPPPAVDLPERPKDGHKGTFGTVVVLAGSLGLTGAAYLSATAAARSGAGLVKLLVADSLYPILAAKCTEVMATPVPEVAPGAVGHLAHEAVARQFQGAKAALIGPGLGRDRSTWRLIGDLVLEVGCPLVIDADALNALAEGRRALSRLPQGRVLTPHPGEMARLTGSPVPRDQPGRVEVARRAAEAWKAVVVLKGARTVVAAPDGEVSEDPHEVPALASGGTGDVLGGLIAGLIAQGLQPFTAAVTGVYIHGEAGRQVAARLGDAGLLASDLLGEIPFLQKLLREGRQRWQVEA
;
A
#
# COMPACT_ATOMS: atom_id res chain seq x y z
N MET A 1 3.80 -0.93 -17.29
CA MET A 1 3.83 -1.06 -18.76
C MET A 1 2.40 -1.27 -19.23
N LYS A 2 1.88 -0.43 -20.14
CA LYS A 2 0.55 -0.59 -20.75
C LYS A 2 0.70 -0.92 -22.23
N LEU A 3 -0.20 -1.74 -22.76
CA LEU A 3 -0.21 -2.19 -24.15
C LEU A 3 -1.51 -1.74 -24.83
N GLY A 4 -1.39 -1.16 -26.01
CA GLY A 4 -2.51 -0.80 -26.86
C GLY A 4 -2.33 -1.41 -28.25
N ILE A 5 -3.41 -1.95 -28.80
CA ILE A 5 -3.43 -2.57 -30.13
C ILE A 5 -4.63 -2.02 -30.89
N ASP A 6 -4.44 -1.68 -32.16
CA ASP A 6 -5.53 -1.29 -33.05
C ASP A 6 -5.29 -1.77 -34.49
N ALA A 7 -6.39 -1.91 -35.23
CA ALA A 7 -6.38 -2.34 -36.62
C ALA A 7 -7.43 -1.57 -37.44
N VAL A 8 -7.04 -1.07 -38.61
CA VAL A 8 -7.91 -0.31 -39.51
C VAL A 8 -7.81 -0.79 -40.95
N GLY A 9 -8.95 -0.91 -41.63
CA GLY A 9 -8.99 -1.21 -43.06
C GLY A 9 -8.58 0.01 -43.89
N VAL A 10 -7.64 -0.19 -44.82
CA VAL A 10 -7.14 0.86 -45.73
C VAL A 10 -8.26 1.44 -46.56
N ASP A 11 -9.13 0.60 -47.13
CA ASP A 11 -10.27 1.03 -47.94
C ASP A 11 -11.31 1.81 -47.12
N ARG A 12 -11.50 1.41 -45.86
CA ARG A 12 -12.41 2.09 -44.94
C ARG A 12 -11.91 3.51 -44.66
N LEU A 13 -10.60 3.67 -44.43
CA LEU A 13 -10.02 4.99 -44.23
C LEU A 13 -10.05 5.82 -45.51
N ALA A 14 -9.73 5.24 -46.66
CA ALA A 14 -9.83 5.91 -47.96
C ALA A 14 -11.25 6.44 -48.22
N LEU A 15 -12.26 5.62 -47.92
CA LEU A 15 -13.66 6.03 -48.03
C LEU A 15 -14.01 7.16 -47.06
N ALA A 16 -13.53 7.11 -45.81
CA ALA A 16 -13.75 8.18 -44.84
C ALA A 16 -13.14 9.51 -45.30
N VAL A 17 -11.91 9.49 -45.84
CA VAL A 17 -11.25 10.68 -46.40
C VAL A 17 -12.05 11.23 -47.58
N ARG A 18 -12.50 10.38 -48.51
CA ARG A 18 -13.34 10.82 -49.64
C ARG A 18 -14.65 11.46 -49.21
N ARG A 19 -15.30 10.91 -48.18
CA ARG A 19 -16.61 11.40 -47.70
C ARG A 19 -16.52 12.69 -46.90
N SER A 20 -15.47 12.85 -46.10
CA SER A 20 -15.36 13.94 -45.12
C SER A 20 -14.37 15.04 -45.52
N GLY A 21 -13.59 14.83 -46.58
CA GLY A 21 -12.63 15.78 -47.12
C GLY A 21 -11.51 16.16 -46.15
N ASP A 22 -10.79 17.24 -46.48
CA ASP A 22 -9.57 17.66 -45.77
C ASP A 22 -9.82 18.07 -44.31
N GLY A 23 -11.06 18.42 -43.96
CA GLY A 23 -11.43 18.73 -42.57
C GLY A 23 -11.24 17.54 -41.63
N PHE A 24 -11.46 16.32 -42.12
CA PHE A 24 -11.17 15.09 -41.36
C PHE A 24 -9.66 14.90 -41.16
N LEU A 25 -8.89 15.06 -42.25
CA LEU A 25 -7.44 14.89 -42.22
C LEU A 25 -6.78 15.86 -41.24
N ARG A 26 -7.14 17.14 -41.29
CA ARG A 26 -6.58 18.17 -40.39
C ARG A 26 -6.94 17.98 -38.92
N LYS A 27 -8.01 17.24 -38.60
CA LYS A 27 -8.39 16.90 -37.22
C LYS A 27 -7.64 15.68 -36.67
N ALA A 28 -7.22 14.76 -37.53
CA ALA A 28 -6.61 13.50 -37.12
C ALA A 28 -5.07 13.50 -37.23
N TYR A 29 -4.51 14.20 -38.22
CA TYR A 29 -3.08 14.16 -38.55
C TYR A 29 -2.41 15.52 -38.35
N THR A 30 -1.11 15.50 -38.04
CA THR A 30 -0.26 16.70 -38.07
C THR A 30 0.10 17.03 -39.52
N GLN A 31 0.59 18.26 -39.77
CA GLN A 31 1.03 18.64 -41.10
C GLN A 31 2.19 17.75 -41.58
N ALA A 32 3.16 17.46 -40.69
CA ALA A 32 4.29 16.61 -41.02
C ALA A 32 3.88 15.17 -41.40
N GLU A 33 2.84 14.63 -40.77
CA GLU A 33 2.28 13.33 -41.16
C GLU A 33 1.62 13.36 -42.54
N LEU A 34 0.88 14.43 -42.84
CA LEU A 34 0.24 14.60 -44.14
C LEU A 34 1.28 14.73 -45.25
N ASP A 35 2.32 15.53 -45.02
CA ASP A 35 3.44 15.73 -45.94
C ASP A 35 4.18 14.40 -46.21
N TYR A 36 4.37 13.59 -45.17
CA TYR A 36 4.96 12.26 -45.31
C TYR A 36 4.04 11.26 -46.03
N CYS A 37 2.75 11.28 -45.73
CA CYS A 37 1.79 10.33 -46.29
C CYS A 37 1.53 10.59 -47.77
N GLN A 38 1.64 11.84 -48.25
CA GLN A 38 1.42 12.24 -49.65
C GLN A 38 0.11 11.68 -50.24
N GLY A 39 -0.96 11.65 -49.43
CA GLY A 39 -2.27 11.12 -49.83
C GLY A 39 -2.37 9.60 -49.94
N SER A 40 -1.32 8.83 -49.62
CA SER A 40 -1.37 7.37 -49.60
C SER A 40 -2.33 6.87 -48.51
N ALA A 41 -3.41 6.22 -48.93
CA ALA A 41 -4.40 5.63 -48.04
C ALA A 41 -3.77 4.60 -47.08
N GLU A 42 -2.80 3.83 -47.56
CA GLU A 42 -2.08 2.82 -46.78
C GLU A 42 -1.23 3.46 -45.68
N ARG A 43 -0.50 4.54 -46.01
CA ARG A 43 0.31 5.27 -45.03
C ARG A 43 -0.57 5.95 -43.99
N LEU A 44 -1.67 6.59 -44.41
CA LEU A 44 -2.64 7.21 -43.52
C LEU A 44 -3.26 6.16 -42.57
N ALA A 45 -3.61 4.98 -43.08
CA ALA A 45 -4.16 3.87 -42.30
C ALA A 45 -3.20 3.40 -41.21
N GLY A 46 -1.92 3.24 -41.54
CA GLY A 46 -0.90 2.90 -40.55
C GLY A 46 -0.81 3.90 -39.39
N ARG A 47 -0.91 5.20 -39.68
CA ARG A 47 -0.83 6.24 -38.65
C ARG A 47 -2.12 6.34 -37.85
N TRP A 48 -3.27 6.10 -38.47
CA TRP A 48 -4.54 5.99 -37.75
C TRP A 48 -4.49 4.87 -36.70
N ALA A 49 -4.15 3.65 -37.12
CA ALA A 49 -4.04 2.51 -36.21
C ALA A 49 -3.00 2.80 -35.10
N ALA A 50 -1.86 3.40 -35.44
CA ALA A 50 -0.85 3.78 -34.47
C ALA A 50 -1.37 4.78 -33.42
N LYS A 51 -2.11 5.81 -33.83
CA LYS A 51 -2.69 6.78 -32.91
C LYS A 51 -3.73 6.14 -31.99
N GLU A 52 -4.59 5.27 -32.51
CA GLU A 52 -5.54 4.52 -31.67
C GLU A 52 -4.85 3.60 -30.68
N ALA A 53 -3.83 2.87 -31.12
CA ALA A 53 -3.03 2.02 -30.24
C ALA A 53 -2.39 2.83 -29.10
N VAL A 54 -1.84 4.01 -29.40
CA VAL A 54 -1.29 4.92 -28.39
C VAL A 54 -2.37 5.45 -27.46
N ILE A 55 -3.55 5.83 -27.96
CA ILE A 55 -4.68 6.29 -27.12
C ILE A 55 -5.07 5.21 -26.11
N LYS A 56 -5.20 3.95 -26.55
CA LYS A 56 -5.53 2.82 -25.68
C LYS A 56 -4.48 2.58 -24.58
N CYS A 57 -3.22 2.90 -24.82
CA CYS A 57 -2.19 2.84 -23.79
C CYS A 57 -2.45 3.81 -22.62
N PHE A 58 -3.16 4.91 -22.84
CA PHE A 58 -3.51 5.89 -21.81
C PHE A 58 -4.85 5.59 -21.12
N ASP A 59 -5.58 4.55 -21.51
CA ASP A 59 -6.83 4.17 -20.84
C ASP A 59 -6.59 3.89 -19.36
N GLY A 60 -7.35 4.58 -18.49
CA GLY A 60 -7.21 4.49 -17.03
C GLY A 60 -5.95 5.13 -16.45
N THR A 61 -5.23 6.01 -17.18
CA THR A 61 -4.20 6.88 -16.57
C THR A 61 -4.73 8.26 -16.17
N GLY A 62 -5.96 8.59 -16.56
CA GLY A 62 -6.53 9.94 -16.40
C GLY A 62 -6.06 10.95 -17.45
N ILE A 63 -5.16 10.56 -18.36
CA ILE A 63 -4.64 11.43 -19.43
C ILE A 63 -5.38 11.14 -20.73
N CYS A 64 -5.91 12.17 -21.39
CA CYS A 64 -6.55 12.05 -22.70
C CYS A 64 -5.71 12.74 -23.77
N PHE A 65 -5.30 11.99 -24.80
CA PHE A 65 -4.56 12.53 -25.94
C PHE A 65 -5.45 12.62 -27.18
N PRO A 66 -5.76 13.83 -27.68
CA PRO A 66 -6.37 13.99 -28.99
C PRO A 66 -5.49 13.41 -30.08
N ARG A 67 -6.07 12.73 -31.08
CA ARG A 67 -5.33 12.12 -32.21
C ARG A 67 -4.30 13.03 -32.86
N ARG A 68 -4.63 14.32 -33.05
CA ARG A 68 -3.72 15.32 -33.64
C ARG A 68 -2.50 15.63 -32.77
N LYS A 69 -2.55 15.34 -31.48
CA LYS A 69 -1.44 15.51 -30.54
C LYS A 69 -0.53 14.28 -30.46
N ILE A 70 -0.83 13.21 -31.20
CA ILE A 70 0.01 12.02 -31.31
C ILE A 70 0.58 12.02 -32.72
N GLU A 71 1.84 12.35 -32.89
CA GLU A 71 2.47 12.39 -34.21
C GLU A 71 3.27 11.10 -34.47
N VAL A 72 3.09 10.49 -35.63
CA VAL A 72 3.73 9.21 -36.00
C VAL A 72 4.50 9.34 -37.32
N LEU A 73 5.82 9.39 -37.22
CA LEU A 73 6.75 9.58 -38.34
C LEU A 73 7.83 8.50 -38.37
N PRO A 74 8.45 8.21 -39.52
CA PRO A 74 9.62 7.32 -39.55
C PRO A 74 10.79 7.94 -38.78
N GLY A 75 11.51 7.12 -38.02
CA GLY A 75 12.77 7.46 -37.40
C GLY A 75 13.97 7.30 -38.35
N PRO A 76 15.19 7.59 -37.86
CA PRO A 76 16.43 7.52 -38.64
C PRO A 76 16.69 6.16 -39.30
N ASN A 77 16.25 5.08 -38.66
CA ASN A 77 16.43 3.71 -39.15
C ASN A 77 15.16 3.17 -39.87
N GLY A 78 14.22 4.03 -40.24
CA GLY A 78 12.94 3.65 -40.87
C GLY A 78 11.87 3.13 -39.90
N ALA A 79 12.23 2.74 -38.68
CA ALA A 79 11.28 2.33 -37.63
C ALA A 79 10.33 3.47 -37.25
N PRO A 80 9.03 3.22 -37.00
CA PRO A 80 8.08 4.26 -36.64
C PRO A 80 8.41 4.87 -35.27
N ARG A 81 8.33 6.19 -35.16
CA ARG A 81 8.51 6.95 -33.92
C ARG A 81 7.24 7.71 -33.59
N VAL A 82 6.90 7.72 -32.31
CA VAL A 82 5.77 8.50 -31.77
C VAL A 82 6.30 9.73 -31.05
N ARG A 83 5.73 10.89 -31.36
CA ARG A 83 5.95 12.14 -30.64
C ARG A 83 4.64 12.66 -30.08
N LEU A 84 4.54 12.77 -28.77
CA LEU A 84 3.37 13.36 -28.08
C LEU A 84 3.54 14.89 -28.04
N LEU A 85 2.62 15.63 -28.65
CA LEU A 85 2.65 17.08 -28.79
C LEU A 85 1.85 17.74 -27.65
N GLY A 86 2.48 17.93 -26.51
CA GLY A 86 1.89 18.49 -25.30
C GLY A 86 2.58 17.93 -24.06
N ASP A 87 2.01 18.15 -22.88
CA ASP A 87 2.54 17.54 -21.66
C ASP A 87 2.27 16.04 -21.67
N SER A 88 3.35 15.26 -21.78
CA SER A 88 3.33 13.80 -21.79
C SER A 88 3.67 13.18 -20.45
N ALA A 89 3.93 13.99 -19.42
CA ALA A 89 4.46 13.54 -18.13
C ALA A 89 5.66 12.58 -18.30
N GLY A 90 6.51 12.85 -19.32
CA GLY A 90 7.69 12.06 -19.67
C GLY A 90 7.42 10.70 -20.33
N ALA A 91 6.16 10.39 -20.71
CA ALA A 91 5.79 9.14 -21.35
C ALA A 91 6.67 8.80 -22.57
N ALA A 92 7.27 7.62 -22.55
CA ALA A 92 7.93 6.98 -23.67
C ALA A 92 7.01 5.94 -24.32
N ILE A 93 6.93 5.97 -25.64
CA ILE A 93 6.12 5.06 -26.44
C ILE A 93 7.02 4.31 -27.40
N GLU A 94 6.95 2.98 -27.37
CA GLU A 94 7.45 2.15 -28.47
C GLU A 94 6.27 1.74 -29.34
N LEU A 95 6.49 1.67 -30.66
CA LEU A 95 5.45 1.45 -31.64
C LEU A 95 5.95 0.50 -32.73
N SER A 96 5.08 -0.41 -33.14
CA SER A 96 5.22 -1.20 -34.36
C SER A 96 3.99 -1.02 -35.24
N ILE A 97 4.19 -0.91 -36.55
CA ILE A 97 3.13 -0.82 -37.55
C ILE A 97 3.41 -1.87 -38.62
N THR A 98 2.39 -2.63 -39.01
CA THR A 98 2.46 -3.60 -40.10
C THR A 98 1.24 -3.51 -41.02
N HIS A 99 1.40 -3.93 -42.27
CA HIS A 99 0.37 -3.90 -43.30
C HIS A 99 0.25 -5.27 -43.95
N HIS A 100 -0.99 -5.78 -44.08
CA HIS A 100 -1.26 -7.02 -44.80
C HIS A 100 -2.70 -7.02 -45.33
N SER A 101 -2.89 -7.41 -46.60
CA SER A 101 -4.20 -7.56 -47.25
C SER A 101 -5.19 -6.41 -47.04
N GLY A 102 -4.72 -5.16 -47.20
CA GLY A 102 -5.58 -3.97 -47.04
C GLY A 102 -5.92 -3.63 -45.59
N LEU A 103 -5.24 -4.23 -44.61
CA LEU A 103 -5.33 -3.91 -43.19
C LEU A 103 -4.02 -3.29 -42.71
N ALA A 104 -4.13 -2.22 -41.90
CA ALA A 104 -3.02 -1.68 -41.14
C ALA A 104 -3.22 -2.00 -39.66
N VAL A 105 -2.21 -2.58 -39.02
CA VAL A 105 -2.23 -2.97 -37.60
C VAL A 105 -1.10 -2.26 -36.89
N ALA A 106 -1.38 -1.75 -35.68
CA ALA A 106 -0.37 -1.15 -34.83
C ALA A 106 -0.45 -1.69 -33.40
N ALA A 107 0.73 -1.88 -32.81
CA ALA A 107 0.89 -2.20 -31.40
C ALA A 107 1.81 -1.16 -30.76
N ALA A 108 1.35 -0.57 -29.66
CA ALA A 108 2.07 0.45 -28.91
C ALA A 108 2.26 -0.01 -27.47
N THR A 109 3.44 0.26 -26.90
CA THR A 109 3.69 0.06 -25.47
C THR A 109 4.03 1.39 -24.82
N LEU A 110 3.33 1.69 -23.73
CA LEU A 110 3.61 2.86 -22.91
C LEU A 110 4.50 2.50 -21.73
N VAL A 111 5.65 3.18 -21.72
CA VAL A 111 6.57 3.28 -20.61
C VAL A 111 6.43 4.71 -20.07
N MET A 112 5.66 4.88 -19.01
CA MET A 112 5.78 6.11 -18.22
C MET A 112 7.19 6.15 -17.63
N PRO A 113 7.80 7.34 -17.41
CA PRO A 113 8.89 7.42 -16.47
C PRO A 113 8.43 6.71 -15.19
N GLY A 114 9.36 6.07 -14.47
CA GLY A 114 9.08 5.66 -13.11
C GLY A 114 8.43 6.81 -12.33
N PRO A 115 7.74 6.53 -11.21
CA PRO A 115 7.04 7.57 -10.45
C PRO A 115 7.96 8.79 -10.32
N VAL A 116 7.38 9.99 -10.50
CA VAL A 116 7.97 11.30 -10.14
C VAL A 116 9.06 11.04 -9.12
N THR A 117 10.33 11.29 -9.49
CA THR A 117 11.53 10.92 -8.71
C THR A 117 11.17 10.94 -7.24
N ALA A 118 11.11 9.74 -6.64
CA ALA A 118 10.64 9.58 -5.26
C ALA A 118 11.25 10.71 -4.42
N LEU A 119 10.40 11.44 -3.70
CA LEU A 119 10.87 12.55 -2.90
C LEU A 119 12.06 12.07 -2.06
N PRO A 120 13.13 12.86 -1.91
CA PRO A 120 14.23 12.48 -1.03
C PRO A 120 13.69 12.12 0.34
N LEU A 121 14.10 10.97 0.87
CA LEU A 121 13.68 10.51 2.18
C LEU A 121 13.98 11.59 3.23
N LEU A 122 13.04 11.84 4.14
CA LEU A 122 13.35 12.62 5.34
C LEU A 122 14.38 11.87 6.19
N GLU A 123 15.17 12.58 6.99
CA GLU A 123 16.14 11.93 7.87
C GLU A 123 15.43 10.95 8.82
N PRO A 124 15.77 9.65 8.77
CA PRO A 124 15.11 8.67 9.61
C PRO A 124 15.55 8.82 11.08
N PRO A 125 14.63 8.66 12.05
CA PRO A 125 15.01 8.58 13.45
C PRO A 125 16.09 7.52 13.70
N PRO A 126 16.97 7.69 14.71
CA PRO A 126 18.10 6.78 14.94
C PRO A 126 17.72 5.30 15.12
N ALA A 127 16.53 5.04 15.66
CA ALA A 127 16.01 3.69 15.89
C ALA A 127 15.32 3.06 14.65
N VAL A 128 15.31 3.72 13.49
CA VAL A 128 14.87 3.09 12.24
C VAL A 128 15.89 2.05 11.80
N ASP A 129 15.43 0.82 11.62
CA ASP A 129 16.25 -0.30 11.18
C ASP A 129 15.46 -1.23 10.26
N LEU A 130 16.14 -1.98 9.40
CA LEU A 130 15.51 -2.96 8.54
C LEU A 130 16.01 -4.36 8.83
N PRO A 131 15.13 -5.37 8.87
CA PRO A 131 15.55 -6.75 9.10
C PRO A 131 16.56 -7.22 8.06
N GLU A 132 17.50 -8.07 8.44
CA GLU A 132 18.41 -8.67 7.47
C GLU A 132 17.68 -9.54 6.43
N ARG A 133 18.23 -9.58 5.21
CA ARG A 133 17.68 -10.36 4.09
C ARG A 133 18.79 -11.23 3.46
N PRO A 134 19.16 -12.34 4.13
CA PRO A 134 20.17 -13.25 3.60
C PRO A 134 19.69 -13.93 2.31
N LYS A 135 20.62 -14.15 1.37
CA LYS A 135 20.31 -14.68 0.02
C LYS A 135 19.82 -16.13 0.04
N ASP A 136 20.22 -16.89 1.06
CA ASP A 136 19.82 -18.28 1.33
C ASP A 136 18.61 -18.38 2.28
N GLY A 137 17.99 -17.25 2.64
CA GLY A 137 16.80 -17.21 3.49
C GLY A 137 15.58 -17.85 2.83
N HIS A 138 14.77 -18.54 3.62
CA HIS A 138 13.51 -19.16 3.20
C HIS A 138 12.32 -18.57 3.97
N LYS A 139 11.08 -18.94 3.61
CA LYS A 139 9.86 -18.46 4.30
C LYS A 139 9.91 -18.54 5.84
N GLY A 140 10.49 -19.59 6.41
CA GLY A 140 10.64 -19.72 7.87
C GLY A 140 11.62 -18.72 8.52
N THR A 141 12.60 -18.21 7.76
CA THR A 141 13.62 -17.25 8.22
C THR A 141 12.97 -15.92 8.57
N PHE A 142 11.93 -15.53 7.83
CA PHE A 142 11.24 -14.25 7.96
C PHE A 142 10.00 -14.33 8.86
N GLY A 143 9.84 -15.44 9.58
CA GLY A 143 8.80 -15.65 10.57
C GLY A 143 7.38 -15.78 10.00
N THR A 144 6.46 -16.14 10.89
CA THR A 144 5.02 -16.18 10.61
C THR A 144 4.32 -15.10 11.42
N VAL A 145 3.47 -14.31 10.75
CA VAL A 145 2.55 -13.36 11.38
C VAL A 145 1.16 -13.98 11.45
N VAL A 146 0.52 -13.87 12.61
CA VAL A 146 -0.90 -14.21 12.78
C VAL A 146 -1.71 -12.92 12.97
N VAL A 147 -2.74 -12.73 12.17
CA VAL A 147 -3.63 -11.57 12.24
C VAL A 147 -5.03 -12.05 12.62
N LEU A 148 -5.60 -11.54 13.71
CA LEU A 148 -7.02 -11.70 14.04
C LEU A 148 -7.72 -10.37 13.79
N ALA A 149 -8.46 -10.30 12.70
CA ALA A 149 -9.04 -9.07 12.20
C ALA A 149 -10.29 -9.33 11.37
N GLY A 150 -11.11 -8.30 11.23
CA GLY A 150 -12.29 -8.29 10.39
C GLY A 150 -13.54 -8.80 11.07
N SER A 151 -14.65 -8.20 10.68
CA SER A 151 -15.99 -8.61 11.04
C SER A 151 -16.95 -8.24 9.90
N LEU A 152 -18.24 -8.57 10.03
CA LEU A 152 -19.25 -8.15 9.08
C LEU A 152 -19.22 -6.62 8.89
N GLY A 153 -19.04 -6.17 7.63
CA GLY A 153 -18.89 -4.75 7.28
C GLY A 153 -17.47 -4.18 7.44
N LEU A 154 -16.54 -4.90 8.07
CA LEU A 154 -15.17 -4.45 8.36
C LEU A 154 -14.09 -5.39 7.77
N THR A 155 -14.43 -6.14 6.71
CA THR A 155 -13.50 -7.04 5.99
C THR A 155 -12.32 -6.32 5.35
N GLY A 156 -12.44 -5.01 5.08
CA GLY A 156 -11.36 -4.18 4.57
C GLY A 156 -10.16 -4.12 5.52
N ALA A 157 -10.40 -3.99 6.83
CA ALA A 157 -9.36 -3.90 7.84
C ALA A 157 -8.50 -5.18 7.91
N ALA A 158 -9.16 -6.34 7.81
CA ALA A 158 -8.50 -7.64 7.74
C ALA A 158 -7.59 -7.77 6.52
N TYR A 159 -8.07 -7.36 5.34
CA TYR A 159 -7.27 -7.36 4.11
C TYR A 159 -6.06 -6.42 4.22
N LEU A 160 -6.28 -5.17 4.63
CA LEU A 160 -5.24 -4.14 4.66
C LEU A 160 -4.11 -4.53 5.62
N SER A 161 -4.48 -4.94 6.83
CA SER A 161 -3.50 -5.34 7.86
C SER A 161 -2.71 -6.58 7.49
N ALA A 162 -3.36 -7.65 7.02
CA ALA A 162 -2.65 -8.87 6.65
C ALA A 162 -1.78 -8.68 5.39
N THR A 163 -2.26 -7.91 4.40
CA THR A 163 -1.47 -7.61 3.19
C THR A 163 -0.29 -6.71 3.53
N ALA A 164 -0.44 -5.74 4.44
CA ALA A 164 0.67 -4.90 4.90
C ALA A 164 1.74 -5.72 5.63
N ALA A 165 1.36 -6.72 6.44
CA ALA A 165 2.30 -7.65 7.05
C ALA A 165 3.08 -8.48 6.00
N ALA A 166 2.40 -8.94 4.95
CA ALA A 166 3.05 -9.66 3.85
C ALA A 166 3.99 -8.73 3.06
N ARG A 167 3.55 -7.48 2.77
CA ARG A 167 4.33 -6.47 2.05
C ARG A 167 5.51 -5.94 2.85
N SER A 168 5.43 -5.93 4.18
CA SER A 168 6.59 -5.65 5.04
C SER A 168 7.62 -6.77 4.98
N GLY A 169 7.21 -7.93 4.51
CA GLY A 169 8.07 -9.02 4.11
C GLY A 169 8.14 -10.17 5.11
N ALA A 170 7.13 -10.30 5.98
CA ALA A 170 6.93 -11.53 6.74
C ALA A 170 6.95 -12.75 5.81
N GLY A 171 7.52 -13.86 6.28
CA GLY A 171 7.68 -15.07 5.47
C GLY A 171 6.37 -15.80 5.22
N LEU A 172 5.47 -15.80 6.20
CA LEU A 172 4.12 -16.33 6.13
C LEU A 172 3.15 -15.39 6.88
N VAL A 173 1.93 -15.25 6.38
CA VAL A 173 0.86 -14.52 7.06
C VAL A 173 -0.39 -15.39 7.12
N LYS A 174 -0.90 -15.62 8.32
CA LYS A 174 -2.19 -16.25 8.57
C LYS A 174 -3.19 -15.20 9.01
N LEU A 175 -4.35 -15.16 8.36
CA LEU A 175 -5.44 -14.25 8.71
C LEU A 175 -6.62 -15.03 9.26
N LEU A 176 -6.81 -14.95 10.57
CA LEU A 176 -7.92 -15.58 11.29
C LEU A 176 -9.16 -14.71 11.16
N VAL A 177 -10.22 -15.28 10.58
CA VAL A 177 -11.49 -14.60 10.34
C VAL A 177 -12.65 -15.51 10.73
N ALA A 178 -13.78 -14.91 11.06
CA ALA A 178 -15.04 -15.62 11.23
C ALA A 178 -15.35 -16.47 9.96
N ASP A 179 -15.86 -17.69 10.17
CA ASP A 179 -16.10 -18.67 9.09
C ASP A 179 -16.88 -18.08 7.91
N SER A 180 -17.92 -17.28 8.18
CA SER A 180 -18.73 -16.68 7.13
C SER A 180 -17.98 -15.64 6.27
N LEU A 181 -16.83 -15.14 6.73
CA LEU A 181 -15.99 -14.18 6.00
C LEU A 181 -14.90 -14.87 5.18
N TYR A 182 -14.64 -16.15 5.41
CA TYR A 182 -13.56 -16.89 4.75
C TYR A 182 -13.65 -16.83 3.21
N PRO A 183 -14.79 -17.07 2.55
CA PRO A 183 -14.85 -17.01 1.08
C PRO A 183 -14.51 -15.63 0.52
N ILE A 184 -14.91 -14.56 1.22
CA ILE A 184 -14.64 -13.17 0.82
C ILE A 184 -13.13 -12.90 0.89
N LEU A 185 -12.49 -13.30 1.99
CA LEU A 185 -11.07 -13.01 2.17
C LEU A 185 -10.17 -13.96 1.40
N ALA A 186 -10.55 -15.22 1.23
CA ALA A 186 -9.84 -16.16 0.36
C ALA A 186 -9.86 -15.70 -1.11
N ALA A 187 -10.95 -15.05 -1.56
CA ALA A 187 -11.01 -14.45 -2.89
C ALA A 187 -10.17 -13.17 -3.01
N LYS A 188 -10.08 -12.38 -1.93
CA LYS A 188 -9.37 -11.09 -1.93
C LYS A 188 -7.86 -11.22 -1.65
N CYS A 189 -7.46 -12.25 -0.92
CA CYS A 189 -6.09 -12.52 -0.50
C CYS A 189 -5.57 -13.80 -1.17
N THR A 190 -4.66 -13.66 -2.14
CA THR A 190 -4.05 -14.82 -2.81
C THR A 190 -2.89 -15.40 -1.99
N GLU A 191 -2.02 -14.56 -1.45
CA GLU A 191 -0.80 -14.98 -0.73
C GLU A 191 -1.01 -15.13 0.79
N VAL A 192 -1.92 -14.35 1.36
CA VAL A 192 -2.26 -14.44 2.79
C VAL A 192 -3.16 -15.65 3.02
N MET A 193 -2.78 -16.51 3.97
CA MET A 193 -3.55 -17.71 4.31
C MET A 193 -4.76 -17.34 5.18
N ALA A 194 -5.87 -17.01 4.54
CA ALA A 194 -7.16 -16.86 5.23
C ALA A 194 -7.52 -18.19 5.91
N THR A 195 -7.81 -18.13 7.21
CA THR A 195 -8.07 -19.30 8.06
C THR A 195 -9.37 -19.06 8.82
N PRO A 196 -10.43 -19.84 8.56
CA PRO A 196 -11.69 -19.70 9.28
C PRO A 196 -11.53 -20.13 10.75
N VAL A 197 -12.20 -19.42 11.65
CA VAL A 197 -12.35 -19.79 13.06
C VAL A 197 -13.83 -19.72 13.46
N PRO A 198 -14.24 -20.42 14.54
CA PRO A 198 -15.62 -20.37 15.02
C PRO A 198 -16.13 -18.93 15.21
N GLU A 199 -17.37 -18.68 14.83
CA GLU A 199 -18.02 -17.39 14.97
C GLU A 199 -19.20 -17.46 15.96
N VAL A 200 -19.51 -16.35 16.61
CA VAL A 200 -20.65 -16.22 17.54
C VAL A 200 -21.89 -15.64 16.87
N ALA A 201 -21.69 -14.97 15.75
CA ALA A 201 -22.71 -14.49 14.82
C ALA A 201 -22.06 -14.39 13.42
N PRO A 202 -22.84 -14.34 12.33
CA PRO A 202 -22.29 -14.20 10.98
C PRO A 202 -21.28 -13.06 10.89
N GLY A 203 -20.01 -13.43 10.66
CA GLY A 203 -18.92 -12.48 10.53
C GLY A 203 -18.43 -11.89 11.84
N ALA A 204 -18.67 -12.51 12.99
CA ALA A 204 -18.14 -12.06 14.28
C ALA A 204 -17.48 -13.22 15.04
N VAL A 205 -16.16 -13.16 15.22
CA VAL A 205 -15.42 -14.11 16.06
C VAL A 205 -15.72 -13.80 17.53
N GLY A 206 -15.96 -14.80 18.37
CA GLY A 206 -16.17 -14.58 19.81
C GLY A 206 -15.46 -15.61 20.68
N HIS A 207 -15.66 -15.53 21.99
CA HIS A 207 -14.90 -16.30 22.98
C HIS A 207 -15.00 -17.82 22.83
N LEU A 208 -16.05 -18.36 22.18
CA LEU A 208 -16.13 -19.79 21.81
C LEU A 208 -14.98 -20.23 20.89
N ALA A 209 -14.38 -19.31 20.14
CA ALA A 209 -13.25 -19.56 19.27
C ALA A 209 -11.90 -19.57 20.02
N HIS A 210 -11.87 -19.31 21.32
CA HIS A 210 -10.63 -19.09 22.09
C HIS A 210 -9.58 -20.18 21.85
N GLU A 211 -9.92 -21.45 22.05
CA GLU A 211 -8.95 -22.54 21.89
C GLU A 211 -8.50 -22.69 20.43
N ALA A 212 -9.41 -22.52 19.47
CA ALA A 212 -9.08 -22.58 18.05
C ALA A 212 -8.13 -21.44 17.64
N VAL A 213 -8.38 -20.23 18.14
CA VAL A 213 -7.58 -19.04 17.88
C VAL A 213 -6.23 -19.15 18.58
N ALA A 214 -6.18 -19.42 19.89
CA ALA A 214 -4.95 -19.51 20.67
C ALA A 214 -3.95 -20.53 20.09
N ARG A 215 -4.44 -21.67 19.59
CA ARG A 215 -3.59 -22.65 18.88
C ARG A 215 -2.90 -22.08 17.64
N GLN A 216 -3.54 -21.17 16.90
CA GLN A 216 -2.93 -20.57 15.71
C GLN A 216 -1.77 -19.64 16.04
N PHE A 217 -1.75 -19.04 17.24
CA PHE A 217 -0.65 -18.18 17.69
C PHE A 217 0.59 -18.98 18.13
N GLN A 218 0.46 -20.30 18.36
CA GLN A 218 1.60 -21.14 18.71
C GLN A 218 2.61 -21.19 17.56
N GLY A 219 3.86 -20.86 17.85
CA GLY A 219 4.94 -20.82 16.86
C GLY A 219 4.96 -19.57 15.96
N ALA A 220 3.98 -18.66 16.09
CA ALA A 220 4.04 -17.36 15.43
C ALA A 220 5.21 -16.53 15.97
N LYS A 221 5.85 -15.74 15.11
CA LYS A 221 6.94 -14.83 15.50
C LYS A 221 6.42 -13.45 15.90
N ALA A 222 5.27 -13.06 15.37
CA ALA A 222 4.53 -11.89 15.80
C ALA A 222 3.05 -12.06 15.48
N ALA A 223 2.21 -11.22 16.09
CA ALA A 223 0.81 -11.18 15.76
C ALA A 223 0.22 -9.77 15.81
N LEU A 224 -0.99 -9.64 15.25
CA LEU A 224 -1.81 -8.44 15.28
C LEU A 224 -3.26 -8.81 15.63
N ILE A 225 -3.85 -8.11 16.60
CA ILE A 225 -5.26 -8.29 16.98
C ILE A 225 -5.95 -6.93 17.00
N GLY A 226 -7.17 -6.87 16.48
CA GLY A 226 -8.06 -5.73 16.68
C GLY A 226 -8.66 -5.07 15.44
N PRO A 227 -7.93 -4.91 14.32
CA PRO A 227 -8.45 -4.25 13.12
C PRO A 227 -9.82 -4.79 12.69
N GLY A 228 -10.86 -3.98 12.85
CA GLY A 228 -12.21 -4.31 12.43
C GLY A 228 -12.88 -5.52 13.11
N LEU A 229 -12.48 -5.90 14.33
CA LEU A 229 -13.12 -7.01 15.06
C LEU A 229 -14.52 -6.67 15.61
N GLY A 230 -14.89 -5.40 15.63
CA GLY A 230 -16.18 -4.94 16.11
C GLY A 230 -16.27 -4.87 17.63
N ARG A 231 -17.50 -4.78 18.13
CA ARG A 231 -17.81 -4.44 19.54
C ARG A 231 -18.65 -5.45 20.28
N ASP A 232 -18.74 -6.67 19.76
CA ASP A 232 -19.46 -7.73 20.46
C ASP A 232 -18.72 -8.11 21.76
N ARG A 233 -19.48 -8.33 22.84
CA ARG A 233 -18.92 -8.62 24.16
C ARG A 233 -18.15 -9.93 24.19
N SER A 234 -18.59 -10.93 23.42
CA SER A 234 -17.88 -12.21 23.30
C SER A 234 -16.56 -12.03 22.56
N THR A 235 -16.51 -11.19 21.54
CA THR A 235 -15.26 -10.80 20.86
C THR A 235 -14.31 -10.06 21.81
N TRP A 236 -14.80 -9.12 22.60
CA TRP A 236 -13.96 -8.36 23.54
C TRP A 236 -13.42 -9.23 24.66
N ARG A 237 -14.21 -10.18 25.16
CA ARG A 237 -13.72 -11.20 26.09
C ARG A 237 -12.60 -12.03 25.47
N LEU A 238 -12.77 -12.52 24.24
CA LEU A 238 -11.73 -13.24 23.50
C LEU A 238 -10.44 -12.42 23.40
N ILE A 239 -10.54 -11.15 23.00
CA ILE A 239 -9.40 -10.24 22.90
C ILE A 239 -8.67 -10.11 24.24
N GLY A 240 -9.42 -9.89 25.33
CA GLY A 240 -8.85 -9.70 26.67
C GLY A 240 -8.00 -10.88 27.11
N ASP A 241 -8.46 -12.10 26.87
CA ASP A 241 -7.74 -13.33 27.20
C ASP A 241 -6.50 -13.49 26.30
N LEU A 242 -6.64 -13.37 24.98
CA LEU A 242 -5.54 -13.53 24.02
C LEU A 242 -4.40 -12.54 24.25
N VAL A 243 -4.71 -11.27 24.56
CA VAL A 243 -3.70 -10.25 24.82
C VAL A 243 -2.81 -10.60 26.02
N LEU A 244 -3.34 -11.34 27.00
CA LEU A 244 -2.59 -11.75 28.19
C LEU A 244 -1.90 -13.11 28.01
N GLU A 245 -2.44 -14.00 27.18
CA GLU A 245 -2.01 -15.40 27.08
C GLU A 245 -1.02 -15.68 25.92
N VAL A 246 -1.09 -14.91 24.84
CA VAL A 246 -0.27 -15.15 23.63
C VAL A 246 1.23 -14.94 23.94
N GLY A 247 2.05 -15.96 23.72
CA GLY A 247 3.50 -15.90 24.03
C GLY A 247 4.37 -15.11 23.04
N CYS A 248 3.91 -14.89 21.79
CA CYS A 248 4.68 -14.10 20.81
C CYS A 248 4.46 -12.59 21.02
N PRO A 249 5.37 -11.73 20.52
CA PRO A 249 5.10 -10.29 20.40
C PRO A 249 3.77 -10.02 19.69
N LEU A 250 3.04 -9.01 20.17
CA LEU A 250 1.67 -8.75 19.74
C LEU A 250 1.42 -7.24 19.57
N VAL A 251 1.00 -6.88 18.36
CA VAL A 251 0.48 -5.56 18.03
C VAL A 251 -1.03 -5.53 18.35
N ILE A 252 -1.45 -4.50 19.07
CA ILE A 252 -2.83 -4.32 19.54
C ILE A 252 -3.34 -3.00 18.98
N ASP A 253 -4.34 -3.06 18.12
CA ASP A 253 -4.89 -1.88 17.44
C ASP A 253 -6.42 -1.83 17.52
N ALA A 254 -6.99 -0.68 17.18
CA ALA A 254 -8.42 -0.51 16.91
C ALA A 254 -9.35 -1.11 17.98
N ASP A 255 -10.21 -2.07 17.62
CA ASP A 255 -11.20 -2.64 18.53
C ASP A 255 -10.58 -3.42 19.69
N ALA A 256 -9.34 -3.90 19.55
CA ALA A 256 -8.63 -4.50 20.68
C ALA A 256 -8.21 -3.46 21.72
N LEU A 257 -7.82 -2.26 21.29
CA LEU A 257 -7.58 -1.14 22.20
C LEU A 257 -8.88 -0.70 22.89
N ASN A 258 -10.00 -0.71 22.16
CA ASN A 258 -11.31 -0.40 22.75
C ASN A 258 -11.72 -1.43 23.82
N ALA A 259 -11.50 -2.73 23.57
CA ALA A 259 -11.74 -3.79 24.56
C ALA A 259 -10.87 -3.62 25.82
N LEU A 260 -9.58 -3.31 25.65
CA LEU A 260 -8.68 -3.02 26.78
C LEU A 260 -9.05 -1.74 27.53
N ALA A 261 -9.63 -0.74 26.85
CA ALA A 261 -10.10 0.48 27.49
C ALA A 261 -11.33 0.26 28.38
N GLU A 262 -12.17 -0.73 28.11
CA GLU A 262 -13.22 -1.19 29.03
C GLU A 262 -12.61 -1.97 30.21
N GLY A 263 -11.64 -2.84 29.92
CA GLY A 263 -10.93 -3.66 30.90
C GLY A 263 -9.60 -3.07 31.41
N ARG A 264 -9.50 -1.77 31.73
CA ARG A 264 -8.22 -1.06 31.96
C ARG A 264 -7.26 -1.73 32.96
N ARG A 265 -7.77 -2.53 33.91
CA ARG A 265 -6.95 -3.30 34.86
C ARG A 265 -6.02 -4.30 34.17
N ALA A 266 -6.34 -4.74 32.95
CA ALA A 266 -5.49 -5.62 32.16
C ALA A 266 -4.22 -4.91 31.65
N LEU A 267 -4.24 -3.58 31.48
CA LEU A 267 -3.14 -2.82 30.90
C LEU A 267 -1.85 -2.90 31.72
N SER A 268 -1.94 -2.91 33.06
CA SER A 268 -0.75 -3.08 33.93
C SER A 268 -0.26 -4.52 34.04
N ARG A 269 -1.00 -5.47 33.46
CA ARG A 269 -0.71 -6.91 33.46
C ARG A 269 -0.26 -7.42 32.09
N LEU A 270 -0.08 -6.52 31.12
CA LEU A 270 0.37 -6.90 29.79
C LEU A 270 1.73 -7.60 29.88
N PRO A 271 1.91 -8.73 29.17
CA PRO A 271 3.21 -9.35 29.01
C PRO A 271 4.20 -8.42 28.30
N GLN A 272 5.49 -8.74 28.35
CA GLN A 272 6.48 -8.05 27.53
C GLN A 272 6.23 -8.31 26.04
N GLY A 273 6.71 -7.39 25.19
CA GLY A 273 6.58 -7.51 23.73
C GLY A 273 5.22 -7.10 23.16
N ARG A 274 4.41 -6.36 23.93
CA ARG A 274 3.19 -5.72 23.43
C ARG A 274 3.49 -4.37 22.78
N VAL A 275 2.84 -4.11 21.65
CA VAL A 275 2.86 -2.82 20.95
C VAL A 275 1.43 -2.34 20.83
N LEU A 276 1.09 -1.21 21.45
CA LEU A 276 -0.23 -0.60 21.36
C LEU A 276 -0.15 0.56 20.37
N THR A 277 -1.10 0.67 19.44
CA THR A 277 -1.08 1.70 18.39
C THR A 277 -2.24 2.69 18.48
N PRO A 278 -2.53 3.34 19.63
CA PRO A 278 -3.70 4.19 19.77
C PRO A 278 -3.58 5.49 18.97
N HIS A 279 -4.68 5.91 18.34
CA HIS A 279 -4.87 7.32 18.00
C HIS A 279 -5.26 8.15 19.25
N PRO A 280 -5.27 9.50 19.23
CA PRO A 280 -5.49 10.29 20.43
C PRO A 280 -6.80 9.98 21.17
N GLY A 281 -7.89 9.75 20.42
CA GLY A 281 -9.16 9.29 20.99
C GLY A 281 -9.13 7.90 21.65
N GLU A 282 -8.40 6.92 21.10
CA GLU A 282 -8.20 5.61 21.74
C GLU A 282 -7.34 5.74 22.99
N MET A 283 -6.26 6.51 22.90
CA MET A 283 -5.37 6.79 24.03
C MET A 283 -6.14 7.43 25.18
N ALA A 284 -7.01 8.40 24.89
CA ALA A 284 -7.84 9.03 25.92
C ALA A 284 -8.81 8.06 26.59
N ARG A 285 -9.33 7.07 25.87
CA ARG A 285 -10.16 6.00 26.45
C ARG A 285 -9.35 5.05 27.34
N LEU A 286 -8.13 4.71 26.92
CA LEU A 286 -7.21 3.83 27.65
C LEU A 286 -6.71 4.47 28.95
N THR A 287 -6.29 5.73 28.91
CA THR A 287 -5.77 6.46 30.06
C THR A 287 -6.88 7.04 30.94
N GLY A 288 -8.07 7.25 30.39
CA GLY A 288 -9.17 7.95 31.06
C GLY A 288 -8.97 9.46 31.15
N SER A 289 -8.07 10.04 30.35
CA SER A 289 -7.78 11.47 30.34
C SER A 289 -7.50 11.95 28.91
N PRO A 290 -7.87 13.19 28.55
CA PRO A 290 -7.62 13.72 27.22
C PRO A 290 -6.11 13.79 26.93
N VAL A 291 -5.73 13.52 25.69
CA VAL A 291 -4.35 13.68 25.22
C VAL A 291 -4.12 15.16 24.88
N PRO A 292 -3.04 15.79 25.39
CA PRO A 292 -2.65 17.14 25.00
C PRO A 292 -2.46 17.27 23.48
N ARG A 293 -2.68 18.47 22.94
CA ARG A 293 -2.52 18.73 21.50
C ARG A 293 -1.10 19.10 21.12
N ASP A 294 -0.34 19.65 22.07
CA ASP A 294 1.07 19.99 21.87
C ASP A 294 1.94 18.72 21.89
N GLN A 295 3.05 18.79 21.15
CA GLN A 295 3.94 17.64 21.00
C GLN A 295 4.60 17.19 22.32
N PRO A 296 5.12 18.08 23.19
CA PRO A 296 5.69 17.67 24.48
C PRO A 296 4.68 16.94 25.37
N GLY A 297 3.43 17.41 25.44
CA GLY A 297 2.37 16.73 26.18
C GLY A 297 2.03 15.35 25.62
N ARG A 298 2.05 15.18 24.29
CA ARG A 298 1.88 13.85 23.66
C ARG A 298 3.02 12.90 24.01
N VAL A 299 4.27 13.38 23.98
CA VAL A 299 5.46 12.62 24.41
C VAL A 299 5.32 12.14 25.84
N GLU A 300 4.94 13.02 26.76
CA GLU A 300 4.79 12.68 28.17
C GLU A 300 3.68 11.64 28.41
N VAL A 301 2.55 11.77 27.72
CA VAL A 301 1.45 10.79 27.82
C VAL A 301 1.87 9.43 27.28
N ALA A 302 2.54 9.39 26.12
CA ALA A 302 3.01 8.13 25.53
C ALA A 302 4.05 7.44 26.43
N ARG A 303 5.03 8.19 26.96
CA ARG A 303 6.07 7.70 27.86
C ARG A 303 5.50 7.11 29.15
N ARG A 304 4.63 7.85 29.84
CA ARG A 304 3.97 7.36 31.07
C ARG A 304 3.14 6.10 30.82
N ALA A 305 2.43 6.05 29.69
CA ALA A 305 1.64 4.89 29.31
C ALA A 305 2.54 3.67 29.03
N ALA A 306 3.64 3.85 28.30
CA ALA A 306 4.59 2.79 27.99
C ALA A 306 5.21 2.19 29.25
N GLU A 307 5.67 3.03 30.18
CA GLU A 307 6.19 2.62 31.49
C GLU A 307 5.14 1.87 32.33
N ALA A 308 3.94 2.45 32.45
CA ALA A 308 2.86 1.88 33.28
C ALA A 308 2.34 0.53 32.75
N TRP A 309 2.31 0.36 31.43
CA TRP A 309 1.78 -0.83 30.77
C TRP A 309 2.87 -1.83 30.39
N LYS A 310 4.15 -1.49 30.61
CA LYS A 310 5.32 -2.31 30.24
C LYS A 310 5.29 -2.73 28.76
N ALA A 311 4.83 -1.81 27.92
CA ALA A 311 4.54 -2.05 26.51
C ALA A 311 5.05 -0.88 25.66
N VAL A 312 5.32 -1.14 24.38
CA VAL A 312 5.61 -0.06 23.43
C VAL A 312 4.29 0.63 23.08
N VAL A 313 4.29 1.96 23.08
CA VAL A 313 3.12 2.78 22.75
C VAL A 313 3.42 3.62 21.52
N VAL A 314 2.61 3.46 20.47
CA VAL A 314 2.63 4.25 19.24
C VAL A 314 1.43 5.19 19.25
N LEU A 315 1.63 6.42 19.73
CA LEU A 315 0.59 7.45 19.79
C LEU A 315 0.45 8.14 18.43
N LYS A 316 -0.45 7.59 17.59
CA LYS A 316 -0.68 8.01 16.20
C LYS A 316 -1.08 9.50 16.11
N GLY A 317 -0.69 10.14 15.02
CA GLY A 317 -0.99 11.54 14.68
C GLY A 317 0.12 12.15 13.83
N ALA A 318 0.00 13.43 13.45
CA ALA A 318 1.12 14.17 12.86
C ALA A 318 2.32 14.10 13.81
N ARG A 319 3.53 13.84 13.30
CA ARG A 319 4.71 13.51 14.14
C ARG A 319 4.38 12.46 15.21
N THR A 320 4.09 11.24 14.75
CA THR A 320 3.73 10.13 15.64
C THR A 320 4.82 9.90 16.69
N VAL A 321 4.40 9.66 17.93
CA VAL A 321 5.32 9.37 19.05
C VAL A 321 5.34 7.87 19.30
N VAL A 322 6.54 7.29 19.39
CA VAL A 322 6.75 5.92 19.84
C VAL A 322 7.51 5.95 21.16
N ALA A 323 6.96 5.33 22.20
CA ALA A 323 7.60 5.24 23.52
C ALA A 323 7.78 3.78 23.94
N ALA A 324 8.96 3.46 24.47
CA ALA A 324 9.32 2.17 25.03
C ALA A 324 9.12 2.13 26.56
N PRO A 325 8.97 0.93 27.16
CA PRO A 325 8.75 0.78 28.60
C PRO A 325 9.98 1.14 29.46
N ASP A 326 11.16 1.26 28.87
CA ASP A 326 12.41 1.68 29.54
C ASP A 326 12.63 3.20 29.50
N GLY A 327 11.69 3.95 28.92
CA GLY A 327 11.73 5.40 28.81
C GLY A 327 12.29 5.93 27.50
N GLU A 328 12.75 5.06 26.58
CA GLU A 328 13.17 5.50 25.24
C GLU A 328 11.97 6.07 24.46
N VAL A 329 12.17 7.18 23.75
CA VAL A 329 11.13 7.83 22.93
C VAL A 329 11.69 8.22 21.57
N SER A 330 10.88 8.03 20.54
CA SER A 330 11.16 8.48 19.18
C SER A 330 9.96 9.25 18.62
N GLU A 331 10.25 10.30 17.86
CA GLU A 331 9.26 11.10 17.15
C GLU A 331 9.46 10.95 15.65
N ASP A 332 8.38 10.65 14.94
CA ASP A 332 8.40 10.57 13.48
C ASP A 332 8.47 11.98 12.87
N PRO A 333 9.29 12.21 11.83
CA PRO A 333 9.43 13.53 11.21
C PRO A 333 8.26 13.91 10.29
N HIS A 334 7.32 13.00 10.00
CA HIS A 334 6.31 13.23 8.98
C HIS A 334 5.04 13.90 9.52
N GLU A 335 4.52 14.83 8.72
CA GLU A 335 3.21 15.46 8.88
C GLU A 335 2.44 15.29 7.57
N VAL A 336 1.61 14.24 7.49
CA VAL A 336 0.95 13.85 6.24
C VAL A 336 -0.57 13.83 6.41
N PRO A 337 -1.27 14.91 6.05
CA PRO A 337 -2.73 14.99 6.14
C PRO A 337 -3.44 13.89 5.34
N ALA A 338 -2.87 13.46 4.20
CA ALA A 338 -3.43 12.39 3.37
C ALA A 338 -3.60 11.04 4.11
N LEU A 339 -2.85 10.81 5.20
CA LEU A 339 -3.00 9.60 6.02
C LEU A 339 -4.22 9.64 6.95
N ALA A 340 -4.91 10.78 7.07
CA ALA A 340 -6.14 10.95 7.84
C ALA A 340 -7.36 10.35 7.11
N SER A 341 -7.23 9.11 6.63
CA SER A 341 -8.24 8.33 5.91
C SER A 341 -8.45 6.97 6.57
N GLY A 342 -9.62 6.38 6.38
CA GLY A 342 -9.96 5.08 6.95
C GLY A 342 -9.01 3.98 6.45
N GLY A 343 -8.54 3.14 7.37
CA GLY A 343 -7.74 1.94 7.07
C GLY A 343 -6.23 2.14 7.01
N THR A 344 -5.71 3.37 7.07
CA THR A 344 -4.25 3.62 7.11
C THR A 344 -3.62 3.05 8.39
N GLY A 345 -4.33 3.14 9.53
CA GLY A 345 -3.95 2.49 10.78
C GLY A 345 -3.81 0.96 10.66
N ASP A 346 -4.68 0.31 9.90
CA ASP A 346 -4.63 -1.14 9.69
C ASP A 346 -3.35 -1.54 8.94
N VAL A 347 -2.95 -0.73 7.96
CA VAL A 347 -1.67 -0.90 7.24
C VAL A 347 -0.48 -0.75 8.19
N LEU A 348 -0.49 0.28 9.05
CA LEU A 348 0.57 0.48 10.05
C LEU A 348 0.68 -0.72 11.01
N GLY A 349 -0.43 -1.21 11.55
CA GLY A 349 -0.43 -2.37 12.46
C GLY A 349 0.15 -3.63 11.81
N GLY A 350 -0.24 -3.89 10.56
CA GLY A 350 0.29 -5.01 9.77
C GLY A 350 1.79 -4.87 9.48
N LEU A 351 2.21 -3.68 9.07
CA LEU A 351 3.61 -3.35 8.81
C LEU A 351 4.50 -3.61 10.04
N ILE A 352 4.11 -3.09 11.21
CA ILE A 352 4.83 -3.30 12.47
C ILE A 352 4.90 -4.80 12.81
N ALA A 353 3.78 -5.53 12.75
CA ALA A 353 3.75 -6.95 13.06
C ALA A 353 4.69 -7.76 12.16
N GLY A 354 4.70 -7.48 10.85
CA GLY A 354 5.59 -8.19 9.93
C GLY A 354 7.07 -7.81 10.06
N LEU A 355 7.39 -6.60 10.52
CA LEU A 355 8.77 -6.23 10.89
C LEU A 355 9.24 -6.98 12.14
N ILE A 356 8.38 -7.10 13.16
CA ILE A 356 8.68 -7.90 14.36
C ILE A 356 8.89 -9.38 14.01
N ALA A 357 8.05 -9.94 13.14
CA ALA A 357 8.18 -11.34 12.72
C ALA A 357 9.52 -11.65 12.03
N GLN A 358 10.15 -10.65 11.41
CA GLN A 358 11.46 -10.76 10.78
C GLN A 358 12.63 -10.57 11.77
N GLY A 359 12.36 -10.34 13.05
CA GLY A 359 13.37 -10.32 14.11
C GLY A 359 13.68 -8.95 14.71
N LEU A 360 13.04 -7.87 14.25
CA LEU A 360 13.20 -6.57 14.90
C LEU A 360 12.56 -6.55 16.29
N GLN A 361 13.22 -5.87 17.23
CA GLN A 361 12.65 -5.62 18.55
C GLN A 361 11.39 -4.75 18.44
N PRO A 362 10.39 -4.92 19.33
CA PRO A 362 9.10 -4.23 19.24
C PRO A 362 9.20 -2.70 19.08
N PHE A 363 10.10 -2.04 19.82
CA PHE A 363 10.29 -0.59 19.73
C PHE A 363 10.87 -0.19 18.35
N THR A 364 11.98 -0.79 17.96
CA THR A 364 12.62 -0.60 16.64
C THR A 364 11.66 -0.86 15.48
N ALA A 365 10.88 -1.94 15.55
CA ALA A 365 9.87 -2.28 14.55
C ALA A 365 8.74 -1.24 14.50
N ALA A 366 8.32 -0.71 15.64
CA ALA A 366 7.32 0.36 15.71
C ALA A 366 7.84 1.67 15.11
N VAL A 367 9.05 2.12 15.48
CA VAL A 367 9.68 3.33 14.91
C VAL A 367 9.84 3.18 13.39
N THR A 368 10.38 2.05 12.94
CA THR A 368 10.57 1.75 11.52
C THR A 368 9.24 1.70 10.77
N GLY A 369 8.23 1.02 11.33
CA GLY A 369 6.91 0.90 10.71
C GLY A 369 6.22 2.26 10.58
N VAL A 370 6.30 3.10 11.61
CA VAL A 370 5.78 4.48 11.59
C VAL A 370 6.48 5.31 10.51
N TYR A 371 7.81 5.26 10.46
CA TYR A 371 8.58 6.01 9.46
C TYR A 371 8.23 5.59 8.03
N ILE A 372 8.23 4.29 7.72
CA ILE A 372 7.88 3.77 6.38
C ILE A 372 6.44 4.14 6.03
N HIS A 373 5.51 4.05 6.98
CA HIS A 373 4.11 4.41 6.76
C HIS A 373 3.92 5.92 6.50
N GLY A 374 4.60 6.77 7.28
CA GLY A 374 4.61 8.23 7.11
C GLY A 374 5.17 8.63 5.74
N GLU A 375 6.33 8.07 5.39
CA GLU A 375 6.98 8.34 4.11
C GLU A 375 6.16 7.79 2.93
N ALA A 376 5.52 6.62 3.06
CA ALA A 376 4.60 6.10 2.03
C ALA A 376 3.44 7.06 1.79
N GLY A 377 2.84 7.58 2.87
CA GLY A 377 1.83 8.62 2.78
C GLY A 377 2.33 9.85 2.05
N ARG A 378 3.55 10.32 2.37
CA ARG A 378 4.15 11.51 1.75
C ARG A 378 4.40 11.31 0.26
N GLN A 379 4.93 10.15 -0.15
CA GLN A 379 5.18 9.81 -1.55
C GLN A 379 3.87 9.69 -2.36
N VAL A 380 2.83 9.09 -1.77
CA VAL A 380 1.51 9.03 -2.41
C VAL A 380 0.88 10.42 -2.52
N ALA A 381 0.93 11.23 -1.46
CA ALA A 381 0.39 12.58 -1.43
C ALA A 381 1.09 13.51 -2.43
N ALA A 382 2.39 13.33 -2.67
CA ALA A 382 3.11 14.05 -3.72
C ALA A 382 2.54 13.81 -5.13
N ARG A 383 1.89 12.66 -5.35
CA ARG A 383 1.29 12.28 -6.64
C ARG A 383 -0.20 12.61 -6.72
N LEU A 384 -0.94 12.44 -5.63
CA LEU A 384 -2.40 12.53 -5.60
C LEU A 384 -2.94 13.79 -4.91
N GLY A 385 -2.10 14.52 -4.19
CA GLY A 385 -2.47 15.61 -3.28
C GLY A 385 -2.77 15.13 -1.86
N ASP A 386 -3.14 16.08 -1.00
CA ASP A 386 -3.39 15.83 0.43
C ASP A 386 -4.75 15.16 0.74
N ALA A 387 -5.58 14.94 -0.28
CA ALA A 387 -6.90 14.35 -0.15
C ALA A 387 -7.11 13.27 -1.22
N GLY A 388 -7.79 12.18 -0.84
CA GLY A 388 -8.15 11.09 -1.76
C GLY A 388 -7.24 9.86 -1.71
N LEU A 389 -6.19 9.88 -0.88
CA LEU A 389 -5.38 8.68 -0.60
C LEU A 389 -6.24 7.58 0.02
N LEU A 390 -6.17 6.39 -0.57
CA LEU A 390 -6.74 5.17 -0.01
C LEU A 390 -5.66 4.37 0.69
N ALA A 391 -6.02 3.68 1.77
CA ALA A 391 -5.05 2.85 2.51
C ALA A 391 -4.39 1.77 1.63
N SER A 392 -5.06 1.28 0.59
CA SER A 392 -4.49 0.35 -0.38
C SER A 392 -3.33 0.93 -1.20
N ASP A 393 -3.28 2.24 -1.39
CA ASP A 393 -2.21 2.92 -2.13
C ASP A 393 -0.87 2.82 -1.40
N LEU A 394 -0.90 2.67 -0.07
CA LEU A 394 0.29 2.50 0.77
C LEU A 394 0.94 1.12 0.60
N LEU A 395 0.15 0.09 0.28
CA LEU A 395 0.63 -1.31 0.25
C LEU A 395 1.74 -1.53 -0.78
N GLY A 396 1.67 -0.83 -1.91
CA GLY A 396 2.68 -0.90 -2.97
C GLY A 396 3.96 -0.13 -2.64
N GLU A 397 3.87 0.89 -1.78
CA GLU A 397 5.01 1.75 -1.42
C GLU A 397 5.92 1.10 -0.36
N ILE A 398 5.37 0.27 0.53
CA ILE A 398 6.13 -0.41 1.59
C ILE A 398 7.41 -1.10 1.07
N PRO A 399 7.35 -2.04 0.10
CA PRO A 399 8.56 -2.73 -0.38
C PRO A 399 9.53 -1.78 -1.10
N PHE A 400 9.02 -0.74 -1.77
CA PHE A 400 9.83 0.24 -2.47
C PHE A 400 10.64 1.09 -1.48
N LEU A 401 10.01 1.58 -0.41
CA LEU A 401 10.67 2.37 0.63
C LEU A 401 11.68 1.54 1.43
N GLN A 402 11.39 0.27 1.70
CA GLN A 402 12.38 -0.62 2.30
C GLN A 402 13.62 -0.78 1.43
N LYS A 403 13.46 -0.88 0.10
CA LYS A 403 14.59 -0.90 -0.82
C LYS A 403 15.41 0.39 -0.73
N LEU A 404 14.75 1.55 -0.81
CA LEU A 404 15.42 2.85 -0.74
C LEU A 404 16.18 3.04 0.59
N LEU A 405 15.60 2.64 1.70
CA LEU A 405 16.24 2.70 3.01
C LEU A 405 17.49 1.81 3.10
N ARG A 406 17.48 0.61 2.48
CA ARG A 406 18.67 -0.26 2.40
C ARG A 406 19.79 0.36 1.57
N GLU A 407 19.44 0.91 0.41
CA GLU A 407 20.40 1.59 -0.48
C GLU A 407 20.94 2.88 0.16
N GLY A 408 20.09 3.60 0.89
CA GLY A 408 20.46 4.73 1.73
C GLY A 408 21.51 4.32 2.76
N ARG A 409 21.23 3.33 3.60
CA ARG A 409 22.17 2.87 4.65
C ARG A 409 23.59 2.56 4.12
N GLN A 410 23.69 1.99 2.92
CA GLN A 410 24.99 1.72 2.29
C GLN A 410 25.79 2.99 1.99
N ARG A 411 25.14 4.13 1.70
CA ARG A 411 25.83 5.42 1.51
C ARG A 411 26.28 6.01 2.85
N TRP A 412 25.47 5.89 3.89
CA TRP A 412 25.75 6.48 5.22
C TRP A 412 26.86 5.71 5.97
N GLN A 413 27.04 4.43 5.66
CA GLN A 413 28.15 3.60 6.18
C GLN A 413 29.49 3.80 5.46
N VAL A 414 29.51 4.47 4.30
CA VAL A 414 30.74 4.75 3.53
C VAL A 414 31.30 6.14 3.84
N GLU A 415 30.47 7.03 4.41
CA GLU A 415 30.83 8.40 4.78
C GLU A 415 31.21 8.56 6.28
N ALA A 416 31.11 7.49 7.07
CA ALA A 416 31.55 7.40 8.47
C ALA A 416 32.80 6.52 8.58
#